data_AF-A0A7X7KHN9-F1
#
_entry.id   AF-A0A7X7KHN9-F1
#
_cell.length_a   1.000
_cell.length_b   1.000
_cell.length_c   1.000
_cell.angle_alpha   90.00
_cell.angle_beta   90.00
_cell.angle_gamma   90.00
#
_symmetry.space_group_name_H-M   'P 1'
#
loop_
_entity.id
_entity.type
_entity.pdbx_description
1 polymer ?
#
loop_
_entity_poly.entity_id
_entity_poly.type
_entity_poly.pdbx_seq_one_letter_code
_entity_poly.pdbx_strand_id
1 'polypeptide(L)'
;MKPRFASIALDNQNHNKKNDRETLQTESSDGGRTWTEPHSIGVWGLPSHLLRLKDGRLLMTYGYRRKPFGNQARLSDDHGRTWSEAITISADGDNIDLGYPSTVQLSDGSLLTVWYEKMPKTIRAVLRKAHWSLK
;
A
#
# COMPACT_ATOMS: atom_id res chain seq x y z
N MET A 1 3.54 -29.95 -7.37
CA MET A 1 2.44 -29.29 -6.62
C MET A 1 2.59 -27.79 -6.76
N LYS A 2 1.58 -27.07 -7.27
CA LYS A 2 1.59 -25.59 -7.23
C LYS A 2 1.40 -25.17 -5.77
N PRO A 3 2.21 -24.26 -5.21
CA PRO A 3 2.06 -23.86 -3.81
C PRO A 3 0.65 -23.29 -3.60
N ARG A 4 -0.03 -23.73 -2.54
CA ARG A 4 -1.30 -23.16 -2.11
C ARG A 4 -1.08 -21.66 -1.86
N PHE A 5 -1.91 -20.82 -2.47
CA PHE A 5 -1.81 -19.37 -2.37
C PHE A 5 -1.91 -18.95 -0.90
N ALA A 6 -0.90 -18.24 -0.40
CA ALA A 6 -1.03 -17.53 0.86
C ALA A 6 -1.94 -16.33 0.62
N SER A 7 -2.98 -16.18 1.44
CA SER A 7 -3.75 -14.92 1.48
C SER A 7 -2.99 -13.95 2.38
N ILE A 8 -2.78 -12.73 1.93
CA ILE A 8 -2.07 -11.69 2.69
C ILE A 8 -3.07 -10.60 3.08
N ALA A 9 -3.05 -10.22 4.35
CA ALA A 9 -3.71 -9.02 4.86
C ALA A 9 -2.66 -8.06 5.41
N LEU A 10 -2.90 -6.76 5.19
CA LEU A 10 -2.07 -5.68 5.70
C LEU A 10 -2.89 -4.86 6.69
N ASP A 11 -2.28 -4.49 7.82
CA ASP A 11 -2.94 -3.64 8.81
C ASP A 11 -2.97 -2.18 8.35
N ASN A 12 -4.16 -1.58 8.39
CA ASN A 12 -4.42 -0.21 8.00
C ASN A 12 -4.32 0.78 9.16
N GLN A 13 -4.34 0.32 10.42
CA GLN A 13 -4.25 1.14 11.63
C GLN A 13 -3.48 0.38 12.72
N ASN A 14 -2.17 0.31 12.56
CA ASN A 14 -1.29 -0.35 13.51
C ASN A 14 -1.19 0.46 14.82
N HIS A 15 -1.61 -0.16 15.93
CA HIS A 15 -1.53 0.36 17.31
C HIS A 15 -0.41 -0.31 18.15
N ASN A 16 0.42 -1.16 17.54
CA ASN A 16 1.56 -1.80 18.18
C ASN A 16 2.68 -0.77 18.41
N LYS A 17 2.98 -0.48 19.68
CA LYS A 17 4.03 0.48 20.06
C LYS A 17 5.42 0.09 19.56
N LYS A 18 5.72 -1.20 19.40
CA LYS A 18 7.02 -1.69 18.94
C LYS A 18 7.28 -1.36 17.46
N ASN A 19 6.22 -1.35 16.66
CA ASN A 19 6.26 -1.17 15.21
C ASN A 19 5.37 0.01 14.79
N ASP A 20 5.34 1.08 15.58
CA ASP A 20 4.39 2.18 15.39
C ASP A 20 4.45 2.74 13.96
N ARG A 21 3.26 2.84 13.33
CA ARG A 21 3.06 3.28 11.94
C ARG A 21 3.73 2.44 10.85
N GLU A 22 4.27 1.27 11.18
CA GLU A 22 4.68 0.30 10.18
C GLU A 22 3.46 -0.50 9.68
N THR A 23 3.51 -0.90 8.42
CA THR A 23 2.59 -1.90 7.88
C THR A 23 2.93 -3.26 8.51
N LEU A 24 1.93 -3.89 9.12
CA LEU A 24 2.02 -5.28 9.57
C LEU A 24 1.38 -6.19 8.54
N GLN A 25 1.96 -7.37 8.35
CA GLN A 25 1.49 -8.41 7.45
C GLN A 25 1.10 -9.64 8.25
N THR A 26 0.04 -10.31 7.81
CA THR A 26 -0.36 -11.64 8.28
C THR A 26 -0.77 -12.49 7.08
N GLU A 27 -0.53 -13.80 7.19
CA GLU A 27 -0.72 -14.76 6.13
C GLU A 27 -1.66 -15.88 6.56
N SER A 28 -2.46 -16.35 5.60
CA SER A 28 -3.23 -17.58 5.74
C SER A 28 -2.83 -18.60 4.69
N SER A 29 -2.64 -19.85 5.12
CA SER A 29 -2.35 -21.00 4.23
C SER A 29 -3.56 -21.92 3.99
N ASP A 30 -4.70 -21.59 4.61
CA ASP A 30 -5.92 -22.41 4.62
C ASP A 30 -7.15 -21.70 4.06
N GLY A 31 -6.93 -20.67 3.23
CA GLY A 31 -7.98 -19.91 2.56
C GLY A 31 -8.67 -18.90 3.48
N GLY A 32 -7.94 -18.34 4.44
CA GLY A 32 -8.41 -17.28 5.34
C GLY A 32 -9.10 -17.78 6.61
N ARG A 33 -9.05 -19.08 6.92
CA ARG A 33 -9.67 -19.64 8.14
C ARG A 33 -8.80 -19.36 9.36
N THR A 34 -7.49 -19.52 9.22
CA THR A 34 -6.51 -19.15 10.24
C THR A 34 -5.44 -18.23 9.65
N TRP A 35 -4.83 -17.44 10.52
CA TRP A 35 -3.88 -16.40 10.18
C TRP A 35 -2.67 -16.49 11.11
N THR A 36 -1.50 -16.18 10.59
CA THR A 36 -0.27 -16.03 11.39
C THR A 36 -0.37 -14.84 12.33
N GLU A 37 0.45 -14.80 13.37
CA GLU A 37 0.63 -13.58 14.16
C GLU A 37 1.16 -12.46 13.25
N PRO A 38 0.55 -11.25 13.26
CA PRO A 38 1.01 -10.17 12.42
C PRO A 38 2.46 -9.80 12.72
N HIS A 39 3.27 -9.66 11.67
CA HIS A 39 4.67 -9.25 11.78
C HIS A 39 4.94 -8.00 10.94
N SER A 40 5.94 -7.23 11.33
CA SER A 40 6.38 -6.10 10.50
C SER A 40 7.07 -6.59 9.23
N ILE A 41 6.87 -5.85 8.14
CA ILE A 41 7.60 -6.01 6.88
C ILE A 41 8.66 -4.92 6.68
N GLY A 42 8.97 -4.13 7.71
CA GLY A 42 9.95 -3.04 7.65
C GLY A 42 9.52 -1.84 6.82
N VAL A 43 8.22 -1.73 6.49
CA VAL A 43 7.68 -0.63 5.69
C VAL A 43 6.93 0.34 6.59
N TRP A 44 7.46 1.56 6.70
CA TRP A 44 6.79 2.66 7.40
C TRP A 44 5.80 3.37 6.47
N GLY A 45 4.55 3.48 6.91
CA GLY A 45 3.48 4.10 6.14
C GLY A 45 2.18 3.32 6.27
N LEU A 46 1.07 4.04 6.36
CA LEU A 46 -0.27 3.49 6.47
C LEU A 46 -1.34 4.53 6.07
N PRO A 47 -2.55 4.09 5.72
CA PRO A 47 -2.92 2.70 5.45
C PRO A 47 -2.43 2.23 4.08
N SER A 48 -2.52 0.91 3.87
CA SER A 48 -2.02 0.20 2.69
C SER A 48 -3.17 -0.40 1.89
N HIS A 49 -2.99 -0.48 0.57
CA HIS A 49 -3.91 -1.14 -0.36
C HIS A 49 -3.13 -2.13 -1.21
N LEU A 50 -3.60 -3.38 -1.24
CA LEU A 50 -2.96 -4.47 -1.94
C LEU A 50 -3.72 -4.81 -3.23
N LEU A 51 -3.02 -4.86 -4.35
CA LEU A 51 -3.53 -5.22 -5.67
C LEU A 51 -2.67 -6.34 -6.26
N ARG A 52 -3.30 -7.40 -6.75
CA ARG A 52 -2.61 -8.36 -7.62
C ARG A 52 -2.66 -7.86 -9.06
N LEU A 53 -1.49 -7.64 -9.64
CA LEU A 53 -1.35 -7.21 -11.03
C LEU A 53 -1.64 -8.36 -12.00
N LYS A 54 -1.96 -8.01 -13.26
CA LYS A 54 -2.24 -8.97 -14.33
C LYS A 54 -1.09 -9.95 -14.60
N ASP A 55 0.15 -9.52 -14.37
CA ASP A 55 1.35 -10.36 -14.51
C ASP A 55 1.62 -11.26 -13.28
N GLY A 56 0.78 -11.17 -12.25
CA GLY A 56 0.84 -12.01 -11.05
C GLY A 56 1.60 -11.41 -9.88
N ARG A 57 2.33 -10.30 -10.07
CA ARG A 57 3.00 -9.56 -8.98
C ARG A 57 1.98 -8.96 -8.02
N LEU A 58 2.40 -8.67 -6.80
CA LEU A 58 1.63 -7.87 -5.85
C LEU A 58 2.12 -6.42 -5.86
N LEU A 59 1.18 -5.49 -5.83
CA LEU A 59 1.41 -4.06 -5.67
C LEU A 59 0.78 -3.62 -4.35
N MET A 60 1.59 -3.05 -3.46
CA MET A 60 1.11 -2.38 -2.24
C MET A 60 1.28 -0.88 -2.41
N THR A 61 0.20 -0.12 -2.38
CA THR A 61 0.23 1.35 -2.30
C THR A 61 -0.14 1.82 -0.91
N TYR A 62 0.56 2.81 -0.37
CA TYR A 62 0.37 3.25 1.00
C TYR A 62 0.60 4.76 1.20
N GLY A 63 -0.03 5.30 2.23
CA GLY A 63 0.18 6.69 2.66
C GLY A 63 1.54 6.87 3.32
N TYR A 64 2.29 7.90 2.90
CA TYR A 64 3.59 8.25 3.45
C TYR A 64 3.54 9.64 4.12
N ARG A 65 3.38 9.62 5.45
CA ARG A 65 3.20 10.81 6.29
C ARG A 65 4.50 11.27 6.98
N ARG A 66 5.64 11.04 6.33
CA ARG A 66 6.94 11.66 6.62
C ARG A 66 7.30 12.56 5.45
N LYS A 67 8.06 13.63 5.67
CA LYS A 67 8.48 14.50 4.55
C LYS A 67 9.42 13.73 3.60
N PRO A 68 9.28 13.89 2.27
CA PRO A 68 8.19 14.61 1.60
C PRO A 68 6.86 13.84 1.66
N PHE A 69 5.78 14.51 2.06
CA PHE A 69 4.49 13.86 2.29
C PHE A 69 3.85 13.42 0.97
N GLY A 70 3.17 12.27 0.98
CA GLY A 70 2.41 11.81 -0.17
C GLY A 70 2.09 10.33 -0.10
N ASN A 71 2.23 9.64 -1.23
CA ASN A 71 1.92 8.22 -1.36
C ASN A 71 3.07 7.49 -2.05
N GLN A 72 3.28 6.24 -1.64
CA GLN A 72 4.30 5.37 -2.21
C GLN A 72 3.70 4.03 -2.59
N ALA A 73 4.45 3.27 -3.37
CA ALA A 73 4.17 1.88 -3.69
C ALA A 73 5.39 1.00 -3.47
N ARG A 74 5.15 -0.30 -3.27
CA ARG A 74 6.17 -1.36 -3.36
C ARG A 74 5.60 -2.55 -4.12
N LEU A 75 6.48 -3.27 -4.80
CA LEU A 75 6.15 -4.49 -5.52
C LEU A 75 6.64 -5.72 -4.77
N SER A 76 5.98 -6.84 -4.99
CA SER A 76 6.47 -8.15 -4.62
C SER A 76 6.31 -9.13 -5.77
N ASP A 77 7.41 -9.77 -6.14
CA ASP A 77 7.50 -10.81 -7.17
C ASP A 77 7.35 -12.22 -6.59
N ASP A 78 7.37 -12.35 -5.26
CA ASP A 78 7.43 -13.62 -4.54
C ASP A 78 6.24 -13.86 -3.62
N HIS A 79 5.09 -13.32 -3.99
CA HIS A 79 3.82 -13.42 -3.25
C HIS A 79 3.90 -12.84 -1.83
N GLY A 80 4.52 -11.67 -1.68
CA GLY A 80 4.56 -10.88 -0.46
C GLY A 80 5.57 -11.36 0.59
N ARG A 81 6.53 -12.22 0.21
CA ARG A 81 7.62 -12.61 1.11
C ARG A 81 8.66 -11.50 1.22
N THR A 82 8.93 -10.82 0.11
CA THR A 82 9.79 -9.65 0.06
C THR A 82 9.11 -8.52 -0.70
N TRP A 83 9.53 -7.29 -0.38
CA TRP A 83 9.01 -6.06 -0.96
C TRP A 83 10.16 -5.23 -1.54
N SER A 84 9.96 -4.71 -2.75
CA SER A 84 10.91 -3.86 -3.46
C SER A 84 11.19 -2.56 -2.69
N GLU A 85 12.19 -1.80 -3.14
CA GLU A 85 12.32 -0.38 -2.78
C GLU A 85 11.05 0.43 -3.08
N ALA A 86 10.90 1.55 -2.39
CA ALA A 86 9.73 2.42 -2.53
C ALA A 86 9.69 3.12 -3.90
N ILE A 87 8.53 3.10 -4.52
CA ILE A 87 8.19 3.85 -5.73
C ILE A 87 7.34 5.05 -5.30
N THR A 88 7.77 6.26 -5.62
CA THR A 88 7.00 7.48 -5.30
C THR A 88 5.82 7.64 -6.25
N ILE A 89 4.60 7.74 -5.70
CA ILE A 89 3.39 8.11 -6.46
C ILE A 89 3.14 9.61 -6.35
N SER A 90 3.24 10.15 -5.13
CA SER A 90 3.19 11.59 -4.86
C SER A 90 4.15 11.96 -3.73
N ALA A 91 4.70 13.17 -3.79
CA ALA A 91 5.64 13.71 -2.80
C ALA A 91 5.43 15.22 -2.61
N ASP A 92 4.32 15.76 -3.10
CA ASP A 92 3.96 17.17 -3.08
C ASP A 92 2.90 17.49 -2.01
N GLY A 93 2.68 16.57 -1.06
CA GLY A 93 1.71 16.74 0.00
C GLY A 93 2.11 17.83 0.99
N ASP A 94 1.13 18.63 1.41
CA ASP A 94 1.34 19.77 2.30
C ASP A 94 1.50 19.36 3.77
N ASN A 95 0.67 18.43 4.24
CA ASN A 95 0.61 18.00 5.63
C ASN A 95 0.25 16.50 5.74
N ILE A 96 0.10 15.99 6.96
CA ILE A 96 -0.13 14.56 7.22
C ILE A 96 -1.57 14.10 6.94
N ASP A 97 -2.52 15.02 6.74
CA ASP A 97 -3.92 14.71 6.47
C ASP A 97 -4.12 14.35 4.98
N LEU A 98 -3.50 13.23 4.61
CA LEU A 98 -3.51 12.63 3.29
C LEU A 98 -3.35 11.11 3.36
N GLY A 99 -3.61 10.43 2.25
CA GLY A 99 -3.34 9.00 2.09
C GLY A 99 -4.62 8.20 1.85
N TYR A 100 -4.66 6.97 2.36
CA TYR A 100 -5.69 6.00 1.99
C TYR A 100 -5.75 5.78 0.47
N PRO A 101 -4.61 5.43 -0.16
CA PRO A 101 -4.60 5.19 -1.59
C PRO A 101 -5.40 3.93 -1.92
N SER A 102 -6.10 3.95 -3.06
CA SER A 102 -6.64 2.77 -3.72
C SER A 102 -6.20 2.77 -5.16
N THR A 103 -5.75 1.62 -5.65
CA THR A 103 -5.11 1.49 -6.96
C THR A 103 -5.80 0.44 -7.80
N VAL A 104 -5.99 0.74 -9.08
CA VAL A 104 -6.48 -0.20 -10.11
C VAL A 104 -5.49 -0.26 -11.27
N GLN A 105 -5.40 -1.42 -11.92
CA GLN A 105 -4.69 -1.58 -13.18
C GLN A 105 -5.65 -1.45 -14.35
N LEU A 106 -5.37 -0.50 -15.24
CA LEU A 106 -6.16 -0.21 -16.43
C LEU A 106 -5.93 -1.25 -17.54
N SER A 107 -6.73 -1.19 -18.60
CA SER A 107 -6.69 -2.13 -19.73
C SER A 107 -5.34 -2.11 -20.45
N ASP A 108 -4.74 -0.93 -20.60
CA ASP A 108 -3.43 -0.70 -21.23
C ASP A 108 -2.23 -1.10 -20.34
N GLY A 109 -2.49 -1.60 -19.13
CA GLY A 109 -1.46 -2.04 -18.18
C GLY A 109 -0.97 -0.94 -17.23
N SER A 110 -1.33 0.31 -17.46
CA SER A 110 -1.04 1.43 -16.55
C SER A 110 -1.87 1.35 -15.26
N LEU A 111 -1.51 2.18 -14.29
CA LEU A 111 -2.09 2.20 -12.94
C LEU A 111 -2.76 3.55 -12.68
N LEU A 112 -3.94 3.51 -12.09
CA LEU A 112 -4.61 4.67 -11.53
C LEU A 112 -4.69 4.52 -10.02
N THR A 113 -4.04 5.42 -9.29
CA THR A 113 -4.13 5.51 -7.83
C THR A 113 -4.93 6.74 -7.45
N VAL A 114 -5.91 6.58 -6.56
CA VAL A 114 -6.71 7.67 -5.98
C VAL A 114 -6.50 7.72 -4.47
N TRP A 115 -6.50 8.90 -3.87
CA TRP A 115 -6.36 9.10 -2.42
C TRP A 115 -7.08 10.37 -1.97
N TYR A 116 -7.34 10.52 -0.67
CA TYR A 116 -7.84 11.78 -0.12
C TYR A 116 -6.66 12.67 0.33
N GLU A 117 -6.83 13.98 0.23
CA GLU A 117 -5.82 14.92 0.71
C GLU A 117 -6.42 16.27 1.13
N LYS A 118 -5.94 16.79 2.26
CA LYS A 118 -6.26 18.13 2.74
C LYS A 118 -5.29 19.16 2.15
N MET A 119 -5.68 19.75 1.03
CA MET A 119 -4.90 20.77 0.33
C MET A 119 -4.94 22.13 1.05
N PRO A 120 -3.90 22.98 0.90
CA PRO A 120 -3.92 24.35 1.38
C PRO A 120 -5.15 25.12 0.92
N LYS A 121 -5.71 25.97 1.80
CA LYS A 121 -6.85 26.87 1.50
C LYS A 121 -8.18 26.18 1.14
N THR A 122 -8.25 24.84 1.15
CA THR A 122 -9.53 24.14 1.04
C THR A 122 -10.26 24.14 2.39
N ILE A 123 -11.58 24.00 2.40
CA ILE A 123 -12.36 23.77 3.63
C ILE A 123 -12.43 22.27 3.95
N ARG A 124 -12.62 21.42 2.94
CA ARG A 124 -12.68 19.95 3.05
C ARG A 124 -11.52 19.30 2.31
N ALA A 125 -11.22 18.05 2.67
CA ALA A 125 -10.32 17.23 1.86
C ALA A 125 -10.91 17.01 0.46
N VAL A 126 -10.03 16.77 -0.50
CA VAL A 126 -10.37 16.46 -1.89
C VAL A 126 -9.88 15.07 -2.25
N LEU A 127 -10.44 14.48 -3.30
CA LEU A 127 -9.84 13.32 -3.95
C LEU A 127 -8.79 13.78 -4.94
N ARG A 128 -7.59 13.24 -4.83
CA ARG A 128 -6.52 13.37 -5.82
C ARG A 128 -6.31 12.04 -6.52
N LYS A 129 -5.67 12.10 -7.69
CA LYS A 129 -5.33 10.91 -8.47
C LYS A 129 -3.98 11.07 -9.14
N ALA A 130 -3.32 9.94 -9.38
CA ALA A 130 -2.13 9.82 -10.21
C ALA A 130 -2.36 8.68 -11.20
N HIS A 131 -2.08 8.94 -12.47
CA HIS A 131 -2.00 7.94 -13.52
C HIS A 131 -0.52 7.70 -13.81
N TRP A 132 -0.07 6.47 -13.67
CA TRP A 132 1.36 6.12 -13.71
C TRP A 132 1.55 4.71 -14.26
N SER A 133 2.79 4.34 -14.56
CA SER A 133 3.13 2.99 -15.06
C SER A 133 4.34 2.45 -14.32
N LEU A 134 4.41 1.13 -14.20
CA LEU A 134 5.62 0.44 -13.81
C LEU A 134 6.59 0.47 -14.99
N LYS A 135 7.86 0.79 -14.73
CA LYS A 135 8.92 0.71 -15.72
C LYS A 135 9.29 -0.73 -16.01
#